data_AF-A0A5C6ZBW4-F1
#
_entry.id   AF-A0A5C6ZBW4-F1
#
_cell.length_a   1.000
_cell.length_b   1.000
_cell.length_c   1.000
_cell.angle_alpha   90.00
_cell.angle_beta   90.00
_cell.angle_gamma   90.00
#
_symmetry.space_group_name_H-M   'P 1'
#
loop_
_entity.id
_entity.type
_entity.pdbx_description
1 polymer ?
#
loop_
_entity_poly.entity_id
_entity_poly.type
_entity_poly.pdbx_seq_one_letter_code
_entity_poly.pdbx_strand_id
1 'polypeptide(L)'
;MKNIFALVLVSAFLTGCGILFPFPESKKFPTTSFYVKNNSTQAINFKASVIKRNSMGPFEMTNAFTVTAKDSVLVRQVSFKRDSESPQNWFNKFTIFPIEGLEMKDPNTAENWFQGVNQNGKPFYTFTIAE
;
A
#
# COMPACT_ATOMS: atom_id res chain seq x y z
N MET A 1 41.52 23.08 55.55
CA MET A 1 41.43 23.95 54.36
C MET A 1 42.07 23.19 53.20
N LYS A 2 41.26 22.47 52.41
CA LYS A 2 40.53 22.90 51.20
C LYS A 2 41.45 22.90 49.96
N ASN A 3 41.04 22.12 48.95
CA ASN A 3 41.38 22.22 47.53
C ASN A 3 42.53 21.33 47.00
N ILE A 4 42.31 20.01 46.98
CA ILE A 4 42.87 19.13 45.93
C ILE A 4 41.69 18.37 45.30
N PHE A 5 40.86 19.10 44.55
CA PHE A 5 39.77 18.54 43.73
C PHE A 5 39.54 19.49 42.54
N ALA A 6 40.60 19.79 41.81
CA ALA A 6 40.49 20.65 40.63
C ALA A 6 41.51 20.24 39.56
N LEU A 7 41.55 18.94 39.21
CA LEU A 7 42.31 18.52 38.01
C LEU A 7 41.76 17.28 37.32
N VAL A 8 40.46 17.00 37.44
CA VAL A 8 39.83 15.85 36.73
C VAL A 8 38.61 16.27 35.89
N LEU A 9 38.21 17.55 35.88
CA LEU A 9 36.93 17.96 35.29
C LEU A 9 36.99 18.67 33.92
N VAL A 10 38.14 18.73 33.25
CA VAL A 10 38.26 19.46 31.95
C VAL A 10 38.96 18.62 30.88
N SER A 11 38.63 17.34 30.79
CA SER A 11 39.04 16.50 29.65
C SER A 11 37.91 15.64 29.06
N ALA A 12 36.68 15.75 29.57
CA ALA A 12 35.54 14.97 29.12
C ALA A 12 34.58 15.70 28.15
N PHE A 13 34.99 16.84 27.57
CA PHE A 13 34.11 17.65 26.71
C PHE A 13 34.53 17.75 25.23
N LEU A 14 35.42 16.89 24.72
CA LEU A 14 35.85 16.95 23.31
C LEU A 14 35.70 15.65 22.50
N THR A 15 34.99 14.64 23.02
CA THR A 15 34.63 13.46 22.23
C THR A 15 33.18 13.09 22.50
N GLY A 16 32.26 13.82 21.89
CA GLY A 16 30.84 13.62 22.21
C GLY A 16 29.84 14.32 21.30
N CYS A 17 30.16 14.59 20.02
CA CYS A 17 29.09 14.73 19.02
C CYS A 17 28.58 13.32 18.68
N GLY A 18 27.84 12.69 19.59
CA GLY A 18 27.47 11.30 19.41
C GLY A 18 26.61 10.74 20.51
N ILE A 19 25.71 11.53 21.10
CA ILE A 19 24.59 10.91 21.81
C ILE A 19 23.26 11.53 21.37
N LEU A 20 22.31 10.62 21.18
CA LEU A 20 20.86 10.79 21.31
C LEU A 20 20.12 11.37 20.12
N PHE A 21 20.00 10.58 19.06
CA PHE A 21 18.66 10.17 18.63
C PHE A 21 18.73 8.70 18.20
N PRO A 22 17.83 7.81 18.63
CA PRO A 22 17.58 6.63 17.82
C PRO A 22 17.20 7.22 16.45
N PHE A 23 17.99 6.93 15.41
CA PHE A 23 17.53 7.13 14.04
C PHE A 23 16.10 6.61 14.03
N PRO A 24 15.09 7.43 13.68
CA PRO A 24 13.73 6.94 13.61
C PRO A 24 13.81 5.72 12.71
N GLU A 25 13.49 4.53 13.25
CA GLU A 25 13.39 3.31 12.46
C GLU A 25 12.71 3.75 11.18
N SER A 26 13.45 3.67 10.06
CA SER A 26 12.96 4.09 8.75
C SER A 26 11.55 3.55 8.68
N LYS A 27 10.51 4.40 8.69
CA LYS A 27 9.12 3.95 8.81
C LYS A 27 8.89 2.96 7.67
N LYS A 28 9.01 1.66 7.96
CA LYS A 28 8.97 0.63 6.92
C LYS A 28 7.52 0.52 6.54
N PHE A 29 7.15 1.21 5.48
CA PHE A 29 5.81 1.15 4.93
C PHE A 29 5.59 -0.28 4.42
N PRO A 30 4.66 -1.04 5.02
CA PRO A 30 4.40 -2.39 4.57
C PRO A 30 3.94 -2.31 3.12
N THR A 31 4.43 -3.23 2.30
CA THR A 31 4.00 -3.29 0.89
C THR A 31 2.62 -3.91 0.84
N THR A 32 1.63 -3.12 0.41
CA THR A 32 0.24 -3.54 0.25
C THR A 32 0.01 -4.05 -1.17
N SER A 33 -0.65 -5.18 -1.30
CA SER A 33 -1.07 -5.75 -2.58
C SER A 33 -2.58 -5.61 -2.77
N PHE A 34 -3.02 -5.28 -3.99
CA PHE A 34 -4.42 -5.20 -4.35
C PHE A 34 -4.70 -6.22 -5.45
N TYR A 35 -5.70 -7.07 -5.21
CA TYR A 35 -6.15 -8.11 -6.11
C TYR A 35 -7.57 -7.86 -6.58
N VAL A 36 -7.88 -8.37 -7.76
CA VAL A 36 -9.25 -8.47 -8.27
C VAL A 36 -9.54 -9.94 -8.45
N LYS A 37 -10.58 -10.43 -7.78
CA LYS A 37 -11.03 -11.81 -7.79
C LYS A 37 -12.31 -11.94 -8.58
N ASN A 38 -12.37 -12.96 -9.42
CA ASN A 38 -13.54 -13.33 -10.19
C ASN A 38 -14.10 -14.65 -9.66
N ASN A 39 -15.26 -14.59 -9.01
CA ASN A 39 -15.94 -15.78 -8.55
C ASN A 39 -16.88 -16.35 -9.62
N SER A 40 -17.06 -15.72 -10.78
CA SER A 40 -17.93 -16.20 -11.85
C SER A 40 -17.30 -17.34 -12.67
N THR A 41 -18.05 -17.84 -13.66
CA THR A 41 -17.62 -18.89 -14.60
C THR A 41 -17.00 -18.36 -15.89
N GLN A 42 -17.01 -17.05 -16.13
CA GLN A 42 -16.50 -16.43 -17.35
C GLN A 42 -15.32 -15.51 -17.05
N ALA A 43 -14.41 -15.35 -18.01
CA ALA A 43 -13.31 -14.39 -17.86
C ALA A 43 -13.84 -12.95 -17.99
N ILE A 44 -13.37 -12.05 -17.12
CA ILE A 44 -13.81 -10.65 -17.09
C ILE A 44 -12.64 -9.73 -17.43
N ASN A 45 -12.91 -8.79 -18.33
CA ASN A 45 -11.98 -7.72 -18.67
C ASN A 45 -12.32 -6.47 -17.87
N PHE A 46 -11.30 -5.75 -17.43
CA PHE A 46 -11.48 -4.44 -16.80
C PHE A 46 -10.23 -3.57 -17.00
N LYS A 47 -10.38 -2.27 -16.72
CA LYS A 47 -9.28 -1.31 -16.67
C LYS A 47 -9.24 -0.68 -15.30
N ALA A 48 -8.05 -0.53 -14.75
CA ALA A 48 -7.84 0.16 -13.48
C ALA A 48 -6.81 1.30 -13.68
N SER A 49 -7.14 2.47 -13.16
CA SER A 49 -6.34 3.68 -13.29
C SER A 49 -5.87 4.17 -11.95
N VAL A 50 -4.63 4.63 -11.89
CA VAL A 50 -4.00 5.14 -10.67
C VAL A 50 -3.29 6.45 -10.97
N ILE A 51 -3.25 7.36 -10.00
CA ILE A 51 -2.41 8.55 -10.10
C ILE A 51 -0.98 8.17 -9.72
N LYS A 52 -0.04 8.38 -10.64
CA LYS A 52 1.42 8.33 -10.38
C LYS A 52 2.00 9.73 -10.45
N ARG A 53 3.20 9.91 -9.92
CA ARG A 53 3.93 11.18 -9.96
C ARG A 53 5.31 10.95 -10.57
N ASN A 54 5.70 11.83 -11.49
CA ASN A 54 7.06 11.94 -12.01
C ASN A 54 7.57 13.40 -11.84
N SER A 55 8.72 13.73 -12.43
CA SER A 55 9.30 15.08 -12.37
C SER A 55 8.42 16.17 -13.00
N MET A 56 7.47 15.81 -13.87
CA MET A 56 6.55 16.73 -14.53
C MET A 56 5.20 16.88 -13.78
N GLY A 57 5.00 16.14 -12.69
CA GLY A 57 3.81 16.22 -11.86
C GLY A 57 3.00 14.92 -11.79
N PRO A 58 1.76 14.98 -11.25
CA PRO A 58 0.86 13.84 -11.22
C PRO A 58 0.31 13.54 -12.62
N PHE A 59 0.20 12.26 -12.95
CA PHE A 59 -0.41 11.79 -14.19
C PHE A 59 -1.22 10.52 -13.93
N GLU A 60 -2.28 10.31 -14.71
CA GLU A 60 -3.09 9.10 -14.66
C GLU A 60 -2.45 7.99 -15.48
N MET A 61 -2.26 6.82 -14.86
CA MET A 61 -1.80 5.61 -15.51
C MET A 61 -2.93 4.58 -15.50
N THR A 62 -3.40 4.18 -16.67
CA THR A 62 -4.45 3.17 -16.85
C THR A 62 -3.85 1.87 -17.38
N ASN A 63 -4.12 0.76 -16.70
CA ASN A 63 -3.73 -0.58 -17.14
C ASN A 63 -4.98 -1.42 -17.41
N ALA A 64 -4.92 -2.27 -18.42
CA ALA A 64 -5.95 -3.25 -18.73
C ALA A 64 -5.59 -4.61 -18.12
N PHE A 65 -6.61 -5.32 -17.65
CA PHE A 65 -6.49 -6.62 -17.01
C PHE A 65 -7.59 -7.55 -17.49
N THR A 66 -7.27 -8.84 -17.46
CA THR A 66 -8.21 -9.95 -17.63
C THR A 66 -8.10 -10.82 -16.41
N VAL A 67 -9.22 -11.12 -15.76
CA VAL A 67 -9.28 -12.08 -14.65
C VAL A 67 -10.08 -13.29 -15.12
N THR A 68 -9.42 -14.44 -15.17
CA THR A 68 -10.01 -15.73 -15.56
C THR A 68 -11.08 -16.16 -14.58
N ALA A 69 -11.93 -17.11 -14.99
CA ALA A 69 -12.97 -17.66 -14.15
C ALA A 69 -12.37 -18.32 -12.89
N LYS A 70 -13.00 -18.08 -11.74
CA LYS A 70 -12.60 -18.63 -10.43
C LYS A 70 -11.17 -18.29 -9.98
N ASP A 71 -10.58 -17.21 -10.50
CA ASP A 71 -9.20 -16.81 -10.24
C ASP A 71 -9.09 -15.37 -9.73
N SER A 72 -7.87 -14.92 -9.42
CA SER A 72 -7.55 -13.55 -9.03
C SER A 72 -6.29 -13.02 -9.71
N VAL A 73 -6.26 -11.72 -9.97
CA VAL A 73 -5.12 -11.04 -10.59
C VAL A 73 -4.61 -9.92 -9.68
N LEU A 74 -3.28 -9.77 -9.58
CA LEU A 74 -2.64 -8.65 -8.89
C LEU A 74 -2.74 -7.40 -9.77
N VAL A 75 -3.43 -6.36 -9.29
CA VAL A 75 -3.65 -5.12 -10.06
C VAL A 75 -2.79 -3.96 -9.60
N ARG A 76 -2.34 -3.99 -8.34
CA ARG A 76 -1.48 -2.95 -7.79
C ARG A 76 -0.66 -3.50 -6.63
N GLN A 77 0.58 -3.03 -6.54
CA GLN A 77 1.42 -3.20 -5.37
C GLN A 77 2.07 -1.86 -5.02
N VAL A 78 2.04 -1.49 -3.75
CA VAL A 78 2.51 -0.17 -3.32
C VAL A 78 3.01 -0.20 -1.87
N SER A 79 4.12 0.47 -1.59
CA SER A 79 4.68 0.60 -0.24
C SER A 79 4.33 1.99 0.29
N PHE A 80 3.19 2.13 0.96
CA PHE A 80 2.71 3.40 1.51
C PHE A 80 2.28 3.25 2.97
N LYS A 81 2.05 4.38 3.64
CA LYS A 81 1.64 4.44 5.05
C LYS A 81 0.39 3.59 5.26
N ARG A 82 0.45 2.70 6.25
CA ARG A 82 -0.56 1.68 6.59
C ARG A 82 -1.98 2.27 6.78
N ASP A 83 -2.07 3.56 7.07
CA ASP A 83 -3.28 4.23 7.55
C ASP A 83 -3.93 5.17 6.50
N SER A 84 -3.46 5.21 5.25
CA SER A 84 -4.12 6.03 4.22
C SER A 84 -5.11 5.23 3.39
N GLU A 85 -6.39 5.46 3.69
CA GLU A 85 -7.55 5.32 2.82
C GLU A 85 -8.07 3.91 2.52
N SER A 86 -9.40 3.82 2.61
CA SER A 86 -10.23 2.68 2.22
C SER A 86 -9.85 2.19 0.82
N PRO A 87 -9.81 0.87 0.56
CA PRO A 87 -9.30 0.27 -0.68
C PRO A 87 -9.91 0.86 -1.96
N GLN A 88 -11.17 1.29 -1.91
CA GLN A 88 -11.88 1.94 -3.01
C GLN A 88 -11.21 3.24 -3.51
N ASN A 89 -10.51 3.98 -2.66
CA ASN A 89 -9.89 5.26 -3.03
C ASN A 89 -8.52 5.08 -3.69
N TRP A 90 -7.99 3.86 -3.70
CA TRP A 90 -6.68 3.58 -4.29
C TRP A 90 -6.72 3.55 -5.82
N PHE A 91 -7.89 3.53 -6.44
CA PHE A 91 -8.03 3.58 -7.89
C PHE A 91 -8.78 4.86 -8.27
N ASN A 92 -8.21 5.64 -9.19
CA ASN A 92 -8.83 6.86 -9.70
C ASN A 92 -10.03 6.53 -10.59
N LYS A 93 -9.89 5.47 -11.39
CA LYS A 93 -10.96 4.94 -12.25
C LYS A 93 -10.86 3.43 -12.28
N PHE A 94 -12.02 2.79 -12.28
CA PHE A 94 -12.13 1.35 -12.41
C PHE A 94 -13.27 1.08 -13.41
N THR A 95 -12.91 0.65 -14.62
CA THR A 95 -13.86 0.42 -15.71
C THR A 95 -14.02 -1.08 -15.93
N ILE A 96 -15.19 -1.60 -15.58
CA ILE A 96 -15.56 -3.00 -15.78
C ILE A 96 -16.33 -3.10 -17.09
N PHE A 97 -15.98 -4.06 -17.95
CA PHE A 97 -16.76 -4.35 -19.14
C PHE A 97 -17.84 -5.37 -18.76
N PRO A 98 -19.12 -4.99 -18.71
CA PRO A 98 -20.19 -5.87 -18.24
C PRO A 98 -20.35 -7.06 -19.19
N ILE A 99 -20.69 -8.21 -18.61
CA ILE A 99 -21.00 -9.44 -19.33
C ILE A 99 -22.46 -9.76 -19.07
N GLU A 100 -23.20 -10.07 -20.12
CA GLU A 100 -24.62 -10.42 -20.03
C GLU A 100 -24.82 -11.65 -19.11
N GLY A 101 -25.77 -11.54 -18.18
CA GLY A 101 -26.09 -12.61 -17.23
C GLY A 101 -25.16 -12.73 -16.01
N LEU A 102 -24.18 -11.83 -15.84
CA LEU A 102 -23.36 -11.75 -14.63
C LEU A 102 -23.67 -10.49 -13.82
N GLU A 103 -23.79 -10.64 -12.49
CA GLU A 103 -23.90 -9.53 -11.57
C GLU A 103 -22.50 -8.94 -11.31
N MET A 104 -22.24 -7.76 -11.87
CA MET A 104 -20.98 -7.06 -11.70
C MET A 104 -21.02 -6.20 -10.44
N LYS A 105 -20.02 -6.36 -9.57
CA LYS A 105 -19.92 -5.61 -8.32
C LYS A 105 -19.30 -4.23 -8.54
N ASP A 106 -19.69 -3.26 -7.72
CA ASP A 106 -19.14 -1.90 -7.77
C ASP A 106 -17.82 -1.83 -6.96
N PRO A 107 -16.69 -1.43 -7.56
CA PRO A 107 -15.41 -1.26 -6.87
C PRO A 107 -15.38 -0.09 -5.88
N ASN A 108 -16.37 0.81 -5.89
CA ASN A 108 -16.46 1.92 -4.92
C ASN A 108 -17.16 1.52 -3.62
N THR A 109 -17.82 0.37 -3.59
CA THR A 109 -18.54 -0.17 -2.44
C THR A 109 -17.60 -0.97 -1.54
N ALA A 110 -17.45 -0.54 -0.29
CA ALA A 110 -16.46 -1.09 0.65
C ALA A 110 -16.68 -2.59 0.93
N GLU A 111 -17.93 -3.03 0.96
CA GLU A 111 -18.35 -4.41 1.22
C GLU A 111 -17.87 -5.39 0.14
N ASN A 112 -17.58 -4.90 -1.06
CA ASN A 112 -17.03 -5.71 -2.15
C ASN A 112 -15.52 -5.96 -2.01
N TRP A 113 -14.88 -5.36 -1.00
CA TRP A 113 -13.47 -5.51 -0.70
C TRP A 113 -13.24 -6.33 0.57
N PHE A 114 -12.44 -7.37 0.43
CA PHE A 114 -11.88 -8.11 1.55
C PHE A 114 -10.50 -7.56 1.91
N GLN A 115 -10.23 -7.37 3.21
CA GLN A 115 -8.91 -7.00 3.73
C GLN A 115 -8.31 -8.17 4.50
N GLY A 116 -7.02 -8.45 4.28
CA GLY A 116 -6.28 -9.47 5.01
C GLY A 116 -4.81 -9.16 5.19
N VAL A 117 -4.11 -10.09 5.83
CA VAL A 117 -2.65 -10.07 6.00
C VAL A 117 -2.11 -11.39 5.50
N ASN A 118 -1.09 -11.36 4.64
CA ASN A 118 -0.50 -12.58 4.09
C ASN A 118 0.47 -13.24 5.09
N GLN A 119 0.98 -14.42 4.73
CA GLN A 119 1.92 -15.20 5.55
C GLN A 119 3.20 -14.43 5.93
N ASN A 120 3.56 -13.41 5.15
CA ASN A 120 4.73 -12.56 5.38
C ASN A 120 4.41 -11.29 6.20
N GLY A 121 3.21 -11.21 6.81
CA GLY A 121 2.79 -10.04 7.58
C GLY A 121 2.46 -8.80 6.74
N LYS A 122 2.34 -8.94 5.42
CA LYS A 122 2.02 -7.81 4.51
C LYS A 122 0.52 -7.71 4.27
N PRO A 123 -0.08 -6.51 4.35
CA PRO A 123 -1.51 -6.33 4.11
C PRO A 123 -1.85 -6.58 2.64
N PHE A 124 -3.06 -7.04 2.38
CA PHE A 124 -3.63 -7.11 1.05
C PHE A 124 -5.11 -6.79 1.04
N TYR A 125 -5.60 -6.34 -0.12
CA TYR A 125 -7.01 -6.10 -0.39
C TYR A 125 -7.44 -6.88 -1.62
N THR A 126 -8.64 -7.44 -1.60
CA THR A 126 -9.20 -8.20 -2.72
C THR A 126 -10.60 -7.68 -3.03
N PHE A 127 -10.77 -7.12 -4.22
CA PHE A 127 -12.08 -6.76 -4.78
C PHE A 127 -12.70 -7.98 -5.46
N THR A 128 -13.94 -8.32 -5.13
CA THR A 128 -14.69 -9.34 -5.87
C THR A 128 -15.44 -8.66 -7.01
N ILE A 129 -15.07 -8.94 -8.27
CA ILE A 129 -15.63 -8.25 -9.45
C ILE A 129 -17.00 -8.80 -9.88
N ALA A 130 -17.23 -10.09 -9.67
CA ALA A 130 -18.46 -10.80 -10.02
C ALA A 130 -18.54 -12.13 -9.25
N GLU A 131 -19.75 -12.69 -9.12
CA GLU A 131 -20.06 -14.00 -8.52
C GLU A 131 -20.67 -14.98 -9.52
#